data_AF-A0A484BTK0-F1
#
_entry.id   AF-A0A484BTK0-F1
#
_cell.length_a   1.000
_cell.length_b   1.000
_cell.length_c   1.000
_cell.angle_alpha   90.00
_cell.angle_beta   90.00
_cell.angle_gamma   90.00
#
_symmetry.space_group_name_H-M   'P 1'
#
loop_
_entity.id
_entity.type
_entity.pdbx_description
1 polymer ?
#
loop_
_entity_poly.entity_id
_entity_poly.type
_entity_poly.pdbx_seq_one_letter_code
_entity_poly.pdbx_strand_id
1 'polypeptide(L)'
;MVGPKITQQSQQDLRKRKRKPNEVENNACENNILGYLELLPDAKVDDLPPLPRYWEEKYGLPQMHGSNMSGKFQKYKTQEKTFIIPHATRFYNHNVDQLTTLLPQLLPSYDIIVIDPPWRNKYIRRVKRAKHELGYAMMDNEQLALLPLNQLTHERSIVAIWCTNSNLHQTMLETELLPRWHLRLLHKLRWYKLNTAHRLICNVNQTDSTQKQPYEQLYLACHAQSDGAYAADLQQTEFLLSVPSIVHSHKPPLLDWLRPHLQLEQDQAEPNCLELFARYLQPQFTSIGIEVLKLMDERLYDQVIKRS
;
A
#
# COMPACT_ATOMS: atom_id res chain seq x y z
N MET A 1 -19.37 76.17 6.38
CA MET A 1 -20.39 75.31 7.04
C MET A 1 -20.20 73.90 6.53
N VAL A 2 -19.72 73.05 7.43
CA VAL A 2 -19.28 71.67 7.20
C VAL A 2 -20.47 70.76 7.48
N GLY A 3 -20.93 70.01 6.48
CA GLY A 3 -21.94 68.96 6.64
C GLY A 3 -21.28 67.64 7.08
N PRO A 4 -21.82 66.91 8.06
CA PRO A 4 -21.12 65.80 8.71
C PRO A 4 -21.29 64.45 8.00
N LYS A 5 -20.29 63.59 8.22
CA LYS A 5 -20.22 62.16 7.87
C LYS A 5 -21.33 61.35 8.56
N ILE A 6 -21.90 60.37 7.85
CA ILE A 6 -22.55 59.21 8.45
C ILE A 6 -21.96 57.94 7.84
N THR A 7 -21.17 57.25 8.66
CA THR A 7 -20.71 55.87 8.48
C THR A 7 -21.81 54.96 9.02
N GLN A 8 -22.23 53.94 8.28
CA GLN A 8 -23.01 52.83 8.83
C GLN A 8 -22.38 51.50 8.41
N GLN A 9 -21.97 50.75 9.44
CA GLN A 9 -21.62 49.34 9.38
C GLN A 9 -22.81 48.51 9.90
N SER A 10 -22.95 47.33 9.30
CA SER A 10 -23.61 46.10 9.79
C SER A 10 -25.14 45.99 9.77
N GLN A 11 -25.62 45.03 8.96
CA GLN A 11 -26.46 43.88 9.35
C GLN A 11 -26.40 42.86 8.18
N GLN A 12 -25.77 41.70 8.41
CA GLN A 12 -26.43 40.39 8.56
C GLN A 12 -27.05 39.89 7.24
N ASP A 13 -26.34 38.97 6.57
CA ASP A 13 -26.64 37.53 6.58
C ASP A 13 -27.71 37.18 5.55
N LEU A 14 -27.32 36.39 4.53
CA LEU A 14 -27.98 35.13 4.19
C LEU A 14 -27.33 34.49 2.95
N ARG A 15 -26.89 33.23 3.16
CA ARG A 15 -26.75 32.14 2.19
C ARG A 15 -25.46 32.04 1.38
N LYS A 16 -24.34 31.77 2.08
CA LYS A 16 -23.35 30.79 1.58
C LYS A 16 -23.69 29.41 2.15
N ARG A 17 -24.50 28.64 1.42
CA ARG A 17 -24.71 27.20 1.70
C ARG A 17 -23.47 26.45 1.22
N LYS A 18 -22.43 26.37 2.06
CA LYS A 18 -21.30 25.45 1.84
C LYS A 18 -21.83 24.01 2.00
N ARG A 19 -21.75 23.23 0.93
CA ARG A 19 -21.98 21.77 0.94
C ARG A 19 -21.11 21.11 2.03
N LYS A 20 -21.70 20.20 2.80
CA LYS A 20 -21.04 19.22 3.69
C LYS A 20 -21.10 17.80 3.09
N PRO A 21 -20.28 17.43 2.08
CA PRO A 21 -20.23 16.04 1.63
C PRO A 21 -19.34 15.19 2.57
N ASN A 22 -18.19 15.74 2.99
CA ASN A 22 -17.17 14.95 3.72
C ASN A 22 -17.50 14.61 5.19
N GLU A 23 -18.28 15.42 5.91
CA GLU A 23 -18.58 15.12 7.33
C GLU A 23 -19.56 13.95 7.49
N VAL A 24 -20.50 13.79 6.55
CA VAL A 24 -21.54 12.76 6.61
C VAL A 24 -20.97 11.39 6.22
N GLU A 25 -20.15 11.32 5.17
CA GLU A 25 -19.46 10.09 4.76
C GLU A 25 -18.47 9.60 5.84
N ASN A 26 -17.74 10.51 6.49
CA ASN A 26 -16.81 10.14 7.55
C ASN A 26 -17.51 9.58 8.80
N ASN A 27 -18.64 10.18 9.20
CA ASN A 27 -19.41 9.70 10.36
C ASN A 27 -20.09 8.34 10.08
N ALA A 28 -20.55 8.09 8.85
CA ALA A 28 -21.14 6.81 8.47
C ALA A 28 -20.10 5.67 8.50
N CYS A 29 -18.88 5.93 8.03
CA CYS A 29 -17.79 4.95 8.01
C CYS A 29 -17.33 4.54 9.42
N GLU A 30 -17.28 5.47 10.38
CA GLU A 30 -16.91 5.18 11.76
C GLU A 30 -17.99 4.39 12.54
N ASN A 31 -19.26 4.73 12.35
CA ASN A 31 -20.34 3.95 12.95
C ASN A 31 -20.33 2.51 12.42
N ASN A 32 -19.89 2.32 11.18
CA ASN A 32 -19.84 0.98 10.61
C ASN A 32 -18.69 0.14 11.18
N ILE A 33 -17.48 0.70 11.30
CA ILE A 33 -16.37 -0.07 11.88
C ILE A 33 -16.65 -0.57 13.29
N LEU A 34 -17.27 0.24 14.15
CA LEU A 34 -17.64 -0.21 15.50
C LEU A 34 -18.57 -1.42 15.45
N GLY A 35 -19.56 -1.42 14.55
CA GLY A 35 -20.43 -2.58 14.34
C GLY A 35 -19.68 -3.84 13.90
N TYR A 36 -18.71 -3.71 12.98
CA TYR A 36 -17.86 -4.84 12.60
C TYR A 36 -16.94 -5.33 13.73
N LEU A 37 -16.45 -4.43 14.59
CA LEU A 37 -15.63 -4.81 15.74
C LEU A 37 -16.41 -5.63 16.77
N GLU A 38 -17.71 -5.39 16.93
CA GLU A 38 -18.60 -6.16 17.80
C GLU A 38 -18.82 -7.61 17.29
N LEU A 39 -18.60 -7.86 16.00
CA LEU A 39 -18.70 -9.20 15.40
C LEU A 39 -17.41 -10.03 15.59
N LEU A 40 -16.31 -9.40 16.02
CA LEU A 40 -15.06 -10.12 16.21
C LEU A 40 -15.14 -11.01 17.44
N PRO A 41 -14.58 -12.23 17.37
CA PRO A 41 -14.51 -13.10 18.54
C PRO A 41 -13.64 -12.48 19.62
N ASP A 42 -13.79 -12.99 20.86
CA ASP A 42 -12.93 -12.62 21.97
C ASP A 42 -11.45 -12.81 21.59
N ALA A 43 -10.68 -11.76 21.82
CA ALA A 43 -9.26 -11.77 21.51
C ALA A 43 -8.53 -12.77 22.42
N LYS A 44 -7.83 -13.71 21.80
CA LYS A 44 -6.83 -14.52 22.49
C LYS A 44 -5.52 -13.75 22.50
N VAL A 45 -5.16 -13.25 23.67
CA VAL A 45 -3.87 -12.58 23.86
C VAL A 45 -2.85 -13.67 24.17
N ASP A 46 -2.05 -14.03 23.16
CA ASP A 46 -0.92 -14.91 23.38
C ASP A 46 0.23 -14.11 24.01
N ASP A 47 0.71 -14.56 25.18
CA ASP A 47 1.94 -14.05 25.81
C ASP A 47 3.16 -14.55 25.01
N LEU A 48 3.45 -13.87 23.90
CA LEU A 48 4.63 -14.15 23.10
C LEU A 48 5.84 -13.37 23.65
N PRO A 49 7.00 -14.03 23.82
CA PRO A 49 8.22 -13.32 24.19
C PRO A 49 8.60 -12.30 23.10
N PRO A 50 9.28 -11.20 23.47
CA PRO A 50 9.67 -10.18 22.51
C PRO A 50 10.57 -10.78 21.42
N LEU A 51 10.16 -10.63 20.16
CA LEU A 51 10.93 -11.08 19.01
C LEU A 51 12.20 -10.23 18.85
N PRO A 52 13.37 -10.84 18.62
CA PRO A 52 14.57 -10.08 18.25
C PRO A 52 14.33 -9.25 16.99
N ARG A 53 14.77 -8.00 17.00
CA ARG A 53 14.50 -7.00 15.94
C ARG A 53 15.38 -7.17 14.70
N TYR A 54 15.51 -8.38 14.17
CA TYR A 54 16.39 -8.68 13.03
C TYR A 54 16.04 -7.87 11.75
N TRP A 55 14.79 -7.43 11.61
CA TRP A 55 14.34 -6.58 10.49
C TRP A 55 14.94 -5.17 10.49
N GLU A 56 15.59 -4.75 11.58
CA GLU A 56 16.28 -3.46 11.70
C GLU A 56 17.74 -3.52 11.31
N GLU A 57 18.29 -4.72 11.16
CA GLU A 57 19.64 -4.90 10.64
C GLU A 57 19.75 -4.37 9.21
N LYS A 58 20.97 -3.95 8.84
CA LYS A 58 21.25 -3.48 7.49
C LYS A 58 20.92 -4.58 6.47
N TYR A 59 20.28 -4.15 5.38
CA TYR A 59 20.10 -4.95 4.17
C TYR A 59 21.11 -4.47 3.12
N GLY A 60 21.83 -5.40 2.51
CA GLY A 60 22.98 -5.07 1.66
C GLY A 60 23.21 -6.04 0.51
N LEU A 61 22.16 -6.71 0.03
CA LEU A 61 22.30 -7.57 -1.15
C LEU A 61 22.66 -6.74 -2.39
N PRO A 62 23.53 -7.23 -3.28
CA PRO A 62 23.82 -6.59 -4.56
C PRO A 62 22.60 -6.63 -5.47
N GLN A 63 22.66 -5.93 -6.60
CA GLN A 63 21.66 -6.15 -7.64
C GLN A 63 21.68 -7.60 -8.09
N MET A 64 20.54 -8.27 -7.98
CA MET A 64 20.38 -9.67 -8.33
C MET A 64 18.91 -9.96 -8.62
N HIS A 65 18.65 -11.07 -9.29
CA HIS A 65 17.30 -11.58 -9.49
C HIS A 65 17.28 -13.08 -9.24
N GLY A 66 16.09 -13.61 -8.98
CA GLY A 66 15.92 -15.02 -8.70
C GLY A 66 14.47 -15.45 -8.89
N SER A 67 14.24 -16.74 -8.92
CA SER A 67 12.90 -17.32 -8.95
C SER A 67 12.89 -18.67 -8.25
N ASN A 68 11.72 -19.09 -7.77
CA ASN A 68 11.52 -20.41 -7.21
C ASN A 68 10.19 -21.03 -7.68
N MET A 69 10.28 -21.90 -8.70
CA MET A 69 9.14 -22.66 -9.22
C MET A 69 9.14 -24.13 -8.76
N SER A 70 9.90 -24.47 -7.72
CA SER A 70 10.18 -25.88 -7.37
C SER A 70 9.10 -26.65 -6.60
N GLY A 71 7.93 -26.04 -6.37
CA GLY A 71 6.85 -26.61 -5.54
C GLY A 71 7.11 -26.58 -4.03
N LYS A 72 8.26 -26.09 -3.57
CA LYS A 72 8.66 -26.02 -2.15
C LYS A 72 9.45 -24.75 -1.83
N PHE A 73 9.66 -24.47 -0.55
CA PHE A 73 10.56 -23.40 -0.13
C PHE A 73 12.02 -23.71 -0.53
N GLN A 74 12.75 -22.67 -0.92
CA GLN A 74 14.19 -22.73 -1.13
C GLN A 74 14.91 -21.82 -0.14
N LYS A 75 16.21 -22.04 0.06
CA LYS A 75 17.06 -21.19 0.88
C LYS A 75 18.14 -20.57 0.03
N TYR A 76 18.25 -19.25 0.10
CA TYR A 76 19.36 -18.50 -0.48
C TYR A 76 20.30 -18.06 0.65
N LYS A 77 21.52 -18.59 0.67
CA LYS A 77 22.49 -18.35 1.74
C LYS A 77 23.56 -17.37 1.27
N THR A 78 23.79 -16.32 2.05
CA THR A 78 24.94 -15.43 1.94
C THR A 78 25.96 -15.71 3.06
N GLN A 79 27.04 -14.93 3.12
CA GLN A 79 28.00 -15.05 4.21
C GLN A 79 27.40 -14.73 5.59
N GLU A 80 26.42 -13.83 5.63
CA GLU A 80 25.84 -13.31 6.89
C GLU A 80 24.42 -13.80 7.16
N LYS A 81 23.61 -14.03 6.11
CA LYS A 81 22.17 -14.25 6.24
C LYS A 81 21.70 -15.42 5.38
N THR A 82 20.62 -16.07 5.83
CA THR A 82 19.91 -17.06 5.02
C THR A 82 18.50 -16.52 4.77
N PHE A 83 18.11 -16.49 3.51
CA PHE A 83 16.80 -16.03 3.08
C PHE A 83 15.94 -17.21 2.64
N ILE A 84 14.67 -17.21 3.03
CA ILE A 84 13.68 -18.20 2.61
C ILE A 84 12.98 -17.68 1.35
N ILE A 85 12.95 -18.49 0.29
CA ILE A 85 12.32 -18.14 -0.98
C ILE A 85 11.10 -19.04 -1.18
N PRO A 86 9.87 -18.53 -1.10
CA PRO A 86 8.65 -19.30 -1.30
C PRO A 86 8.53 -19.83 -2.72
N HIS A 87 7.74 -20.89 -2.89
CA HIS A 87 7.32 -21.33 -4.22
C HIS A 87 6.51 -20.25 -4.94
N ALA A 88 6.48 -20.31 -6.27
CA ALA A 88 5.74 -19.44 -7.16
C ALA A 88 6.19 -17.97 -7.09
N THR A 89 7.45 -17.71 -6.72
CA THR A 89 7.99 -16.35 -6.66
C THR A 89 9.00 -16.08 -7.76
N ARG A 90 9.03 -14.84 -8.25
CA ARG A 90 10.15 -14.24 -8.98
C ARG A 90 10.51 -12.95 -8.28
N PHE A 91 11.77 -12.55 -8.29
CA PHE A 91 12.16 -11.30 -7.63
C PHE A 91 13.37 -10.65 -8.26
N TYR A 92 13.42 -9.32 -8.11
CA TYR A 92 14.51 -8.46 -8.54
C TYR A 92 14.90 -7.55 -7.38
N ASN A 93 16.09 -7.77 -6.82
CA ASN A 93 16.71 -6.84 -5.89
C ASN A 93 17.26 -5.65 -6.69
N HIS A 94 16.39 -4.73 -7.07
CA HIS A 94 16.68 -3.68 -8.04
C HIS A 94 15.96 -2.38 -7.68
N ASN A 95 16.51 -1.25 -8.14
CA ASN A 95 15.85 0.03 -7.93
C ASN A 95 14.63 0.15 -8.84
N VAL A 96 13.45 0.37 -8.25
CA VAL A 96 12.19 0.54 -8.99
C VAL A 96 12.24 1.79 -9.88
N ASP A 97 13.05 2.81 -9.55
CA ASP A 97 13.31 3.96 -10.44
C ASP A 97 13.86 3.55 -11.81
N GLN A 98 14.48 2.37 -11.90
CA GLN A 98 15.05 1.81 -13.12
C GLN A 98 14.15 0.75 -13.75
N LEU A 99 12.85 0.69 -13.40
CA LEU A 99 11.91 -0.33 -13.89
C LEU A 99 11.91 -0.45 -15.42
N THR A 100 12.09 0.65 -16.15
CA THR A 100 12.19 0.67 -17.62
C THR A 100 13.30 -0.24 -18.16
N THR A 101 14.42 -0.40 -17.44
CA THR A 101 15.53 -1.28 -17.85
C THR A 101 15.21 -2.76 -17.65
N LEU A 102 14.26 -3.07 -16.77
CA LEU A 102 13.80 -4.42 -16.49
C LEU A 102 12.67 -4.87 -17.42
N LEU A 103 11.99 -3.96 -18.14
CA LEU A 103 10.85 -4.30 -19.01
C LEU A 103 11.10 -5.53 -19.92
N PRO A 104 12.27 -5.70 -20.58
CA PRO A 104 12.51 -6.87 -21.41
C PRO A 104 12.55 -8.22 -20.66
N GLN A 105 12.67 -8.18 -19.33
CA GLN A 105 12.74 -9.35 -18.44
C GLN A 105 11.41 -9.59 -17.70
N LEU A 106 10.46 -8.65 -17.79
CA LEU A 106 9.16 -8.72 -17.15
C LEU A 106 8.11 -9.29 -18.11
N LEU A 107 6.97 -9.71 -17.57
CA LEU A 107 5.82 -10.04 -18.39
C LEU A 107 5.32 -8.78 -19.13
N PRO A 108 4.71 -8.94 -20.32
CA PRO A 108 4.13 -7.82 -21.07
C PRO A 108 3.03 -7.09 -20.29
N SER A 109 2.33 -7.80 -19.41
CA SER A 109 1.32 -7.23 -18.53
C SER A 109 1.06 -8.14 -17.32
N TYR A 110 0.37 -7.59 -16.32
CA TYR A 110 0.01 -8.28 -15.08
C TYR A 110 -1.47 -8.08 -14.74
N ASP A 111 -2.12 -9.11 -14.22
CA ASP A 111 -3.52 -9.04 -13.77
C ASP A 111 -3.65 -8.24 -12.48
N ILE A 112 -2.66 -8.34 -11.59
CA ILE A 112 -2.56 -7.54 -10.36
C ILE A 112 -1.21 -6.85 -10.29
N ILE A 113 -1.22 -5.55 -10.00
CA ILE A 113 -0.03 -4.80 -9.58
C ILE A 113 -0.27 -4.20 -8.20
N VAL A 114 0.58 -4.51 -7.23
CA VAL A 114 0.59 -3.90 -5.89
C VAL A 114 1.76 -2.94 -5.78
N ILE A 115 1.50 -1.74 -5.26
CA ILE A 115 2.51 -0.68 -5.15
C ILE A 115 2.42 -0.06 -3.75
N ASP A 116 3.55 -0.04 -3.01
CA ASP A 116 3.70 0.73 -1.76
C ASP A 116 4.81 1.78 -1.93
N PRO A 117 4.53 2.92 -2.60
CA PRO A 117 5.53 3.93 -2.89
C PRO A 117 6.20 4.48 -1.62
N PRO A 118 7.48 4.85 -1.68
CA PRO A 118 8.17 5.54 -0.60
C PRO A 118 7.74 7.02 -0.53
N TRP A 119 6.48 7.27 -0.20
CA TRP A 119 5.88 8.61 -0.18
C TRP A 119 6.71 9.62 0.63
N ARG A 120 6.94 10.80 0.06
CA ARG A 120 7.73 11.86 0.67
C ARG A 120 7.09 12.37 1.97
N ASN A 121 7.63 12.00 3.13
CA ASN A 121 7.16 12.51 4.43
C ASN A 121 8.13 13.54 5.05
N LYS A 122 7.59 14.63 5.61
CA LYS A 122 8.32 15.66 6.39
C LYS A 122 9.22 15.06 7.49
N TYR A 123 8.79 13.97 8.14
CA TYR A 123 9.59 13.29 9.17
C TYR A 123 10.90 12.71 8.61
N ILE A 124 10.84 12.03 7.46
CA ILE A 124 12.02 11.41 6.86
C ILE A 124 12.99 12.49 6.31
N ARG A 125 12.49 13.69 5.94
CA ARG A 125 13.36 14.87 5.67
C ARG A 125 14.22 15.26 6.88
N ARG A 126 13.67 15.20 8.10
CA ARG A 126 14.40 15.56 9.33
C ARG A 126 15.46 14.51 9.68
N VAL A 127 15.13 13.22 9.50
CA VAL A 127 16.08 12.11 9.72
C VAL A 127 17.24 12.16 8.70
N LYS A 128 16.95 12.44 7.41
CA LYS A 128 17.99 12.60 6.36
C LYS A 128 18.96 13.74 6.65
N ARG A 129 18.46 14.89 7.13
CA ARG A 129 19.31 16.04 7.49
C ARG A 129 20.25 15.71 8.66
N ALA A 130 19.87 14.77 9.53
CA ALA A 130 20.65 14.36 10.69
C ALA A 130 21.58 13.15 10.42
N LYS A 131 21.25 12.27 9.47
CA LYS A 131 22.02 11.05 9.15
C LYS A 131 22.05 10.81 7.64
N HIS A 132 23.07 11.35 6.97
CA HIS A 132 23.26 11.25 5.51
C HIS A 132 23.40 9.79 5.02
N GLU A 133 23.85 8.87 5.87
CA GLU A 133 24.17 7.47 5.51
C GLU A 133 22.99 6.48 5.61
N LEU A 134 21.85 6.88 6.19
CA LEU A 134 20.67 6.01 6.38
C LEU A 134 19.53 6.28 5.38
N GLY A 135 19.75 7.18 4.42
CA GLY A 135 18.70 7.68 3.54
C GLY A 135 18.47 6.80 2.33
N TYR A 136 17.38 6.02 2.34
CA TYR A 136 16.71 5.60 1.12
C TYR A 136 16.65 6.79 0.14
N ALA A 137 17.03 6.57 -1.13
CA ALA A 137 16.76 7.56 -2.17
C ALA A 137 15.24 7.66 -2.29
N MET A 138 14.65 8.70 -1.69
CA MET A 138 13.22 8.96 -1.85
C MET A 138 12.97 9.31 -3.31
N MET A 139 12.13 8.51 -3.95
CA MET A 139 11.54 8.86 -5.23
C MET A 139 10.78 10.18 -5.06
N ASP A 140 11.09 11.17 -5.90
CA ASP A 140 10.25 12.35 -6.03
C ASP A 140 8.94 12.03 -6.77
N ASN A 141 7.95 12.91 -6.64
CA ASN A 141 6.63 12.62 -7.20
C ASN A 141 6.71 12.51 -8.74
N GLU A 142 7.65 13.26 -9.31
CA GLU A 142 8.00 13.28 -10.72
C GLU A 142 8.60 11.94 -11.16
N GLN A 143 9.47 11.33 -10.35
CA GLN A 143 10.04 10.00 -10.58
C GLN A 143 9.00 8.89 -10.46
N LEU A 144 8.08 8.97 -9.48
CA LEU A 144 6.95 8.02 -9.40
C LEU A 144 6.10 8.08 -10.68
N ALA A 145 5.83 9.28 -11.17
CA ALA A 145 5.10 9.50 -12.41
C ALA A 145 5.78 8.91 -13.66
N LEU A 146 7.10 8.65 -13.63
CA LEU A 146 7.85 8.06 -14.73
C LEU A 146 7.78 6.52 -14.77
N LEU A 147 7.16 5.88 -13.76
CA LEU A 147 7.00 4.43 -13.78
C LEU A 147 6.18 3.99 -15.01
N PRO A 148 6.66 3.04 -15.81
CA PRO A 148 6.00 2.60 -17.04
C PRO A 148 4.82 1.65 -16.78
N LEU A 149 3.94 1.94 -15.81
CA LEU A 149 2.82 1.06 -15.44
C LEU A 149 1.85 0.80 -16.60
N ASN A 150 1.68 1.78 -17.50
CA ASN A 150 0.88 1.62 -18.71
C ASN A 150 1.44 0.56 -19.67
N GLN A 151 2.72 0.21 -19.57
CA GLN A 151 3.36 -0.88 -20.33
C GLN A 151 3.31 -2.22 -19.60
N LEU A 152 2.76 -2.25 -18.38
CA LEU A 152 2.68 -3.44 -17.53
C LEU A 152 1.23 -3.81 -17.19
N THR A 153 0.25 -3.08 -17.73
CA THR A 153 -1.18 -3.27 -17.48
C THR A 153 -1.91 -3.56 -18.79
N HIS A 154 -3.01 -4.29 -18.69
CA HIS A 154 -3.98 -4.56 -19.73
C HIS A 154 -5.39 -4.14 -19.26
N GLU A 155 -6.40 -4.24 -20.12
CA GLU A 155 -7.79 -3.81 -19.83
C GLU A 155 -8.49 -4.55 -18.69
N ARG A 156 -7.88 -5.63 -18.18
CA ARG A 156 -8.36 -6.38 -17.02
C ARG A 156 -7.36 -6.36 -15.86
N SER A 157 -6.40 -5.44 -15.86
CA SER A 157 -5.51 -5.26 -14.72
C SER A 157 -6.19 -4.52 -13.58
N ILE A 158 -5.92 -4.97 -12.35
CA ILE A 158 -6.19 -4.24 -11.12
C ILE A 158 -4.87 -3.74 -10.53
N VAL A 159 -4.81 -2.45 -10.23
CA VAL A 159 -3.65 -1.81 -9.61
C VAL A 159 -4.04 -1.34 -8.21
N ALA A 160 -3.41 -1.94 -7.19
CA ALA A 160 -3.61 -1.66 -5.79
C ALA A 160 -2.46 -0.80 -5.26
N ILE A 161 -2.76 0.43 -4.80
CA ILE A 161 -1.77 1.44 -4.47
C ILE A 161 -1.98 1.88 -3.02
N TRP A 162 -1.00 1.56 -2.17
CA TRP A 162 -0.98 2.05 -0.79
C TRP A 162 -0.64 3.54 -0.79
N CYS A 163 -1.43 4.34 -0.08
CA CYS A 163 -1.23 5.78 0.02
C CYS A 163 -1.32 6.25 1.48
N THR A 164 -0.53 7.26 1.83
CA THR A 164 -0.59 7.82 3.19
C THR A 164 -1.86 8.66 3.37
N ASN A 165 -2.25 8.93 4.63
CA ASN A 165 -3.37 9.83 4.93
C ASN A 165 -3.09 11.31 4.60
N SER A 166 -1.96 11.63 3.96
CA SER A 166 -1.64 12.99 3.52
C SER A 166 -2.55 13.38 2.36
N ASN A 167 -3.34 14.44 2.53
CA ASN A 167 -4.16 15.00 1.45
C ASN A 167 -3.33 15.34 0.21
N LEU A 168 -2.08 15.80 0.40
CA LEU A 168 -1.18 16.09 -0.71
C LEU A 168 -0.87 14.83 -1.55
N HIS A 169 -0.60 13.70 -0.90
CA HIS A 169 -0.29 12.46 -1.62
C HIS A 169 -1.53 11.88 -2.30
N GLN A 170 -2.69 11.95 -1.63
CA GLN A 170 -3.96 11.50 -2.19
C GLN A 170 -4.36 12.33 -3.41
N THR A 171 -4.32 13.66 -3.32
CA THR A 171 -4.59 14.53 -4.47
C THR A 171 -3.62 14.22 -5.62
N MET A 172 -2.32 14.14 -5.35
CA MET A 172 -1.33 13.89 -6.40
C MET A 172 -1.50 12.51 -7.06
N LEU A 173 -1.79 11.47 -6.27
CA LEU A 173 -2.12 10.14 -6.80
C LEU A 173 -3.28 10.21 -7.78
N GLU A 174 -4.37 10.86 -7.39
CA GLU A 174 -5.59 10.93 -8.20
C GLU A 174 -5.48 11.85 -9.41
N THR A 175 -4.88 13.03 -9.26
CA THR A 175 -4.87 14.05 -10.30
C THR A 175 -3.68 13.97 -11.23
N GLU A 176 -2.60 13.29 -10.82
CA GLU A 176 -1.36 13.21 -11.61
C GLU A 176 -0.94 11.78 -11.93
N LEU A 177 -0.78 10.91 -10.92
CA LEU A 177 -0.21 9.57 -11.15
C LEU A 177 -1.15 8.65 -11.91
N LEU A 178 -2.41 8.51 -11.45
CA LEU A 178 -3.37 7.65 -12.13
C LEU A 178 -3.55 8.04 -13.62
N PRO A 179 -3.76 9.32 -13.99
CA PRO A 179 -3.82 9.70 -15.40
C PRO A 179 -2.54 9.39 -16.18
N ARG A 180 -1.35 9.66 -15.63
CA ARG A 180 -0.07 9.37 -16.31
C ARG A 180 0.14 7.88 -16.56
N TRP A 181 -0.31 7.04 -15.62
CA TRP A 181 -0.26 5.59 -15.74
C TRP A 181 -1.40 5.00 -16.58
N HIS A 182 -2.27 5.83 -17.17
CA HIS A 182 -3.46 5.42 -17.91
C HIS A 182 -4.41 4.55 -17.08
N LEU A 183 -4.56 4.91 -15.81
CA LEU A 183 -5.44 4.23 -14.86
C LEU A 183 -6.63 5.10 -14.49
N ARG A 184 -7.76 4.44 -14.28
CA ARG A 184 -8.98 5.03 -13.71
C ARG A 184 -9.17 4.50 -12.29
N LEU A 185 -9.48 5.41 -11.37
CA LEU A 185 -9.85 5.04 -10.01
C LEU A 185 -11.10 4.16 -10.01
N LEU A 186 -11.02 3.03 -9.31
CA LEU A 186 -12.12 2.08 -9.13
C LEU A 186 -12.72 2.20 -7.72
N HIS A 187 -11.88 2.25 -6.69
CA HIS A 187 -12.33 2.36 -5.30
C HIS A 187 -11.26 2.98 -4.39
N LYS A 188 -11.68 3.57 -3.26
CA LYS A 188 -10.80 4.01 -2.18
C LYS A 188 -11.23 3.33 -0.89
N LEU A 189 -10.29 2.60 -0.29
CA LEU A 189 -10.50 1.82 0.91
C LEU A 189 -9.62 2.34 2.03
N ARG A 190 -10.10 2.13 3.25
CA ARG A 190 -9.28 2.28 4.46
C ARG A 190 -8.85 0.89 4.91
N TRP A 191 -7.58 0.72 5.22
CA TRP A 191 -7.11 -0.43 5.98
C TRP A 191 -6.96 -0.03 7.45
N TYR A 192 -7.91 -0.43 8.27
CA TYR A 192 -7.93 -0.19 9.70
C TYR A 192 -7.04 -1.19 10.44
N LYS A 193 -6.28 -0.66 11.40
CA LYS A 193 -5.28 -1.37 12.17
C LYS A 193 -5.79 -1.63 13.57
N LEU A 194 -5.78 -2.91 13.93
CA LEU A 194 -6.14 -3.38 15.26
C LEU A 194 -4.90 -3.78 16.06
N ASN A 195 -5.00 -3.72 17.38
CA ASN A 195 -4.10 -4.46 18.25
C ASN A 195 -4.57 -5.93 18.36
N THR A 196 -3.77 -6.77 19.03
CA THR A 196 -4.09 -8.18 19.27
C THR A 196 -5.34 -8.38 20.15
N ALA A 197 -5.83 -7.33 20.81
CA ALA A 197 -7.07 -7.32 21.56
C ALA A 197 -8.30 -6.93 20.71
N HIS A 198 -8.18 -6.93 19.37
CA HIS A 198 -9.21 -6.52 18.41
C HIS A 198 -9.71 -5.08 18.58
N ARG A 199 -8.88 -4.18 19.14
CA ARG A 199 -9.21 -2.76 19.30
C ARG A 199 -8.39 -1.92 18.35
N LEU A 200 -8.95 -0.80 17.89
CA LEU A 200 -8.21 0.17 17.08
C LEU A 200 -6.95 0.64 17.81
N ILE A 201 -5.83 0.73 17.09
CA ILE A 201 -4.53 1.12 17.67
C ILE A 201 -4.49 2.59 18.14
N CYS A 202 -5.45 3.40 17.70
CA CYS A 202 -5.76 4.72 18.24
C CYS A 202 -7.19 5.10 17.84
N ASN A 203 -7.75 6.12 18.49
CA ASN A 203 -9.08 6.62 18.10
C ASN A 203 -9.02 7.24 16.70
N VAL A 204 -10.13 7.18 15.98
CA VAL A 204 -10.27 7.91 14.73
C VAL A 204 -10.42 9.39 15.05
N ASN A 205 -9.63 10.24 14.39
CA ASN A 205 -9.69 11.69 14.62
C ASN A 205 -10.43 12.37 13.47
N GLN A 206 -11.73 12.62 13.68
CA GLN A 206 -12.61 13.27 12.70
C GLN A 206 -12.30 14.76 12.53
N THR A 207 -11.84 15.41 13.60
CA THR A 207 -11.66 16.88 13.63
C THR A 207 -10.39 17.35 12.95
N ASP A 208 -9.33 16.52 12.96
CA ASP A 208 -8.06 16.83 12.34
C ASP A 208 -7.48 15.58 11.66
N SER A 209 -7.73 15.45 10.37
CA SER A 209 -7.23 14.36 9.54
C SER A 209 -5.70 14.34 9.41
N THR A 210 -5.00 15.40 9.85
CA THR A 210 -3.54 15.45 9.88
C THR A 210 -2.94 14.76 11.10
N GLN A 211 -3.76 14.48 12.13
CA GLN A 211 -3.36 13.66 13.27
C GLN A 211 -3.23 12.19 12.88
N LYS A 212 -2.57 11.42 13.75
CA LYS A 212 -2.41 9.97 13.57
C LYS A 212 -3.79 9.30 13.49
N GLN A 213 -4.05 8.65 12.37
CA GLN A 213 -5.24 7.84 12.14
C GLN A 213 -4.93 6.36 12.37
N PRO A 214 -5.92 5.53 12.78
CA PRO A 214 -5.75 4.09 12.94
C PRO A 214 -5.85 3.32 11.63
N TYR A 215 -5.76 3.99 10.48
CA TYR A 215 -5.84 3.37 9.17
C TYR A 215 -4.81 3.94 8.19
N GLU A 216 -4.58 3.22 7.10
CA GLU A 216 -3.92 3.73 5.88
C GLU A 216 -4.89 3.67 4.70
N GLN A 217 -4.62 4.42 3.62
CA GLN A 217 -5.45 4.37 2.41
C GLN A 217 -4.95 3.29 1.46
N LEU A 218 -5.88 2.57 0.85
CA LEU A 218 -5.65 1.68 -0.28
C LEU A 218 -6.50 2.17 -1.45
N TYR A 219 -5.84 2.48 -2.56
CA TYR A 219 -6.48 2.87 -3.80
C TYR A 219 -6.53 1.67 -4.72
N LEU A 220 -7.71 1.32 -5.20
CA LEU A 220 -7.88 0.37 -6.28
C LEU A 220 -8.14 1.14 -7.57
N ALA A 221 -7.35 0.84 -8.59
CA ALA A 221 -7.51 1.39 -9.92
C ALA A 221 -7.54 0.27 -10.96
N CYS A 222 -8.12 0.54 -12.12
CA CYS A 222 -8.10 -0.34 -13.28
C CYS A 222 -7.57 0.44 -14.48
N HIS A 223 -7.27 -0.25 -15.57
CA HIS A 223 -6.88 0.42 -16.80
C HIS A 223 -7.98 1.38 -17.28
N ALA A 224 -7.63 2.53 -17.85
CA ALA A 224 -8.61 3.56 -18.24
C ALA A 224 -9.61 3.08 -19.29
N GLN A 225 -9.22 2.10 -20.11
CA GLN A 225 -10.06 1.47 -21.14
C GLN A 225 -10.81 0.21 -20.66
N SER A 226 -10.65 -0.19 -19.39
CA SER A 226 -11.40 -1.32 -18.84
C SER A 226 -12.91 -1.06 -18.95
N ASP A 227 -13.68 -2.13 -19.16
CA ASP A 227 -15.14 -2.07 -19.15
C ASP A 227 -15.67 -1.33 -17.91
N GLY A 228 -16.77 -0.58 -18.09
CA GLY A 228 -17.35 0.24 -17.03
C GLY A 228 -17.76 -0.55 -15.78
N ALA A 229 -18.12 -1.82 -15.95
CA ALA A 229 -18.50 -2.74 -14.89
C ALA A 229 -17.33 -3.64 -14.42
N TYR A 230 -16.14 -3.51 -15.00
CA TYR A 230 -14.99 -4.33 -14.59
C TYR A 230 -14.68 -4.15 -13.10
N ALA A 231 -14.69 -5.25 -12.37
CA ALA A 231 -14.45 -5.34 -10.93
C ALA A 231 -15.28 -4.33 -10.09
N ALA A 232 -16.47 -3.95 -10.56
CA ALA A 232 -17.34 -2.98 -9.88
C ALA A 232 -17.82 -3.49 -8.50
N ASP A 233 -17.87 -4.80 -8.30
CA ASP A 233 -18.22 -5.44 -7.03
C ASP A 233 -17.19 -5.18 -5.93
N LEU A 234 -15.94 -4.83 -6.24
CA LEU A 234 -14.96 -4.38 -5.24
C LEU A 234 -15.43 -3.12 -4.50
N GLN A 235 -16.30 -2.29 -5.09
CA GLN A 235 -16.88 -1.12 -4.43
C GLN A 235 -17.83 -1.49 -3.28
N GLN A 236 -18.27 -2.74 -3.19
CA GLN A 236 -19.05 -3.26 -2.07
C GLN A 236 -18.20 -3.52 -0.83
N THR A 237 -16.88 -3.62 -0.99
CA THR A 237 -15.97 -3.71 0.16
C THR A 237 -15.90 -2.35 0.83
N GLU A 238 -16.23 -2.27 2.12
CA GLU A 238 -16.23 -0.99 2.82
C GLU A 238 -14.83 -0.57 3.29
N PHE A 239 -14.10 -1.52 3.88
CA PHE A 239 -12.75 -1.33 4.38
C PHE A 239 -12.09 -2.69 4.65
N LEU A 240 -10.77 -2.65 4.85
CA LEU A 240 -9.98 -3.80 5.30
C LEU A 240 -9.67 -3.66 6.78
N LEU A 241 -9.57 -4.78 7.49
CA LEU A 241 -9.30 -4.81 8.92
C LEU A 241 -8.28 -5.91 9.23
N SER A 242 -7.18 -5.55 9.89
CA SER A 242 -6.24 -6.57 10.40
C SER A 242 -5.36 -6.05 11.53
N VAL A 243 -4.72 -6.97 12.23
CA VAL A 243 -3.60 -6.66 13.12
C VAL A 243 -2.36 -6.43 12.24
N PRO A 244 -1.76 -5.23 12.24
CA PRO A 244 -0.59 -4.97 11.42
C PRO A 244 0.62 -5.72 11.98
N SER A 245 1.56 -6.05 11.11
CA SER A 245 2.87 -6.53 11.53
C SER A 245 3.60 -5.48 12.38
N ILE A 246 4.39 -5.93 13.35
CA ILE A 246 5.28 -5.07 14.15
C ILE A 246 6.32 -4.36 13.27
N VAL A 247 6.69 -4.97 12.14
CA VAL A 247 7.58 -4.38 11.13
C VAL A 247 6.85 -3.24 10.42
N HIS A 248 7.47 -2.05 10.43
CA HIS A 248 6.94 -0.88 9.72
C HIS A 248 6.79 -1.12 8.22
N SER A 249 5.75 -0.53 7.64
CA SER A 249 5.40 -0.61 6.22
C SER A 249 5.30 -2.07 5.71
N HIS A 250 4.79 -2.97 6.56
CA HIS A 250 4.44 -4.33 6.16
C HIS A 250 2.92 -4.41 6.06
N LYS A 251 2.43 -4.33 4.82
CA LYS A 251 1.01 -4.30 4.47
C LYS A 251 0.44 -5.74 4.39
N PRO A 252 -0.87 -5.94 4.61
CA PRO A 252 -1.47 -7.26 4.45
C PRO A 252 -1.40 -7.71 2.99
N PRO A 253 -1.19 -9.02 2.73
CA PRO A 253 -1.34 -9.61 1.40
C PRO A 253 -2.73 -9.33 0.83
N LEU A 254 -2.79 -8.99 -0.46
CA LEU A 254 -4.05 -8.62 -1.13
C LEU A 254 -4.55 -9.66 -2.13
N LEU A 255 -3.71 -10.63 -2.52
CA LEU A 255 -4.01 -11.57 -3.60
C LEU A 255 -5.27 -12.39 -3.35
N ASP A 256 -5.38 -13.03 -2.19
CA ASP A 256 -6.52 -13.92 -1.91
C ASP A 256 -7.86 -13.17 -1.90
N TRP A 257 -7.83 -11.89 -1.49
CA TRP A 257 -9.00 -11.03 -1.53
C TRP A 257 -9.31 -10.53 -2.95
N LEU A 258 -8.30 -10.16 -3.75
CA LEU A 258 -8.51 -9.64 -5.10
C LEU A 258 -8.82 -10.74 -6.13
N ARG A 259 -8.29 -11.96 -5.95
CA ARG A 259 -8.38 -13.08 -6.90
C ARG A 259 -9.81 -13.36 -7.39
N PRO A 260 -10.86 -13.39 -6.54
CA PRO A 260 -12.23 -13.67 -7.00
C PRO A 260 -12.82 -12.59 -7.92
N HIS A 261 -12.24 -11.39 -7.94
CA HIS A 261 -12.72 -10.24 -8.71
C HIS A 261 -12.05 -10.12 -10.09
N LEU A 262 -11.08 -10.98 -10.39
CA LEU A 262 -10.36 -10.97 -11.66
C LEU A 262 -11.10 -11.76 -12.73
N GLN A 263 -11.01 -11.26 -13.97
CA GLN A 263 -11.43 -11.99 -15.16
C GLN A 263 -10.20 -12.47 -15.92
N LEU A 264 -9.72 -13.67 -15.61
CA LEU A 264 -8.54 -14.26 -16.24
C LEU A 264 -8.85 -14.78 -17.65
N GLU A 265 -7.80 -15.04 -18.43
CA GLU A 265 -7.92 -15.76 -19.71
C GLU A 265 -8.34 -17.22 -19.49
N GLN A 266 -8.95 -17.83 -20.51
CA GLN A 266 -9.56 -19.16 -20.39
C GLN A 266 -8.56 -20.26 -20.00
N ASP A 267 -7.30 -20.15 -20.41
CA ASP A 267 -6.21 -21.08 -20.13
C ASP A 267 -5.35 -20.68 -18.93
N GLN A 268 -5.68 -19.56 -18.27
CA GLN A 268 -4.91 -19.03 -17.15
C GLN A 268 -5.50 -19.48 -15.81
N ALA A 269 -4.78 -20.36 -15.11
CA ALA A 269 -5.22 -20.87 -13.80
C ALA A 269 -4.96 -19.89 -12.64
N GLU A 270 -3.88 -19.11 -12.69
CA GLU A 270 -3.47 -18.18 -11.64
C GLU A 270 -3.16 -16.79 -12.22
N PRO A 271 -3.42 -15.70 -11.50
CA PRO A 271 -3.11 -14.35 -11.96
C PRO A 271 -1.59 -14.11 -12.03
N ASN A 272 -1.15 -13.35 -13.03
CA ASN A 272 0.20 -12.81 -13.05
C ASN A 272 0.24 -11.58 -12.14
N CYS A 273 1.02 -11.66 -11.06
CA CYS A 273 1.09 -10.58 -10.07
C CYS A 273 2.45 -9.89 -10.05
N LEU A 274 2.46 -8.58 -9.89
CA LEU A 274 3.65 -7.74 -9.72
C LEU A 274 3.54 -6.96 -8.40
N GLU A 275 4.61 -6.93 -7.61
CA GLU A 275 4.74 -6.07 -6.44
C GLU A 275 5.92 -5.13 -6.62
N LEU A 276 5.66 -3.83 -6.61
CA LEU A 276 6.68 -2.79 -6.69
C LEU A 276 6.97 -2.21 -5.29
N PHE A 277 8.25 -1.91 -5.06
CA PHE A 277 8.79 -1.50 -3.76
C PHE A 277 8.71 -2.60 -2.70
N ALA A 278 8.72 -3.86 -3.16
CA ALA A 278 8.61 -5.03 -2.31
C ALA A 278 9.77 -5.14 -1.31
N ARG A 279 9.46 -5.64 -0.11
CA ARG A 279 10.42 -5.95 0.97
C ARG A 279 10.41 -7.40 1.41
N TYR A 280 9.49 -8.17 0.85
CA TYR A 280 9.22 -9.57 1.13
C TYR A 280 8.67 -10.21 -0.15
N LEU A 281 8.56 -11.54 -0.15
CA LEU A 281 8.08 -12.30 -1.28
C LEU A 281 6.73 -12.93 -0.95
N GLN A 282 5.76 -12.66 -1.81
CA GLN A 282 4.46 -13.34 -1.82
C GLN A 282 4.48 -14.40 -2.92
N PRO A 283 3.99 -15.64 -2.65
CA PRO A 283 3.73 -16.61 -3.71
C PRO A 283 2.87 -15.98 -4.83
N GLN A 284 3.10 -16.40 -6.07
CA GLN A 284 2.48 -15.89 -7.29
C GLN A 284 2.97 -14.49 -7.77
N PHE A 285 3.83 -13.81 -7.01
CA PHE A 285 4.34 -12.49 -7.40
C PHE A 285 5.70 -12.52 -8.08
N THR A 286 5.85 -11.63 -9.05
CA THR A 286 7.13 -10.99 -9.36
C THR A 286 7.30 -9.78 -8.44
N SER A 287 8.31 -9.80 -7.56
CA SER A 287 8.54 -8.73 -6.58
C SER A 287 9.79 -7.91 -6.94
N ILE A 288 9.69 -6.58 -6.96
CA ILE A 288 10.80 -5.69 -7.31
C ILE A 288 11.00 -4.66 -6.21
N GLY A 289 12.22 -4.57 -5.69
CA GLY A 289 12.57 -3.57 -4.69
C GLY A 289 14.03 -3.69 -4.25
N ILE A 290 14.59 -2.60 -3.74
CA ILE A 290 15.97 -2.55 -3.22
C ILE A 290 16.14 -3.30 -1.89
N GLU A 291 15.04 -3.74 -1.29
CA GLU A 291 15.00 -4.51 -0.04
C GLU A 291 14.18 -5.79 -0.19
N VAL A 292 14.04 -6.32 -1.42
CA VAL A 292 13.05 -7.36 -1.76
C VAL A 292 13.12 -8.64 -0.92
N LEU A 293 14.30 -9.00 -0.41
CA LEU A 293 14.48 -10.16 0.47
C LEU A 293 14.59 -9.81 1.96
N LYS A 294 14.43 -8.54 2.35
CA LYS A 294 14.74 -8.09 3.72
C LYS A 294 13.92 -8.81 4.78
N LEU A 295 12.63 -9.00 4.54
CA LEU A 295 11.75 -9.71 5.47
C LEU A 295 11.73 -11.21 5.21
N MET A 296 12.53 -11.70 4.26
CA MET A 296 12.71 -13.12 3.99
C MET A 296 13.84 -13.75 4.81
N ASP A 297 14.48 -13.00 5.72
CA ASP A 297 15.50 -13.53 6.62
C ASP A 297 14.93 -14.67 7.47
N GLU A 298 15.53 -15.85 7.40
CA GLU A 298 15.07 -17.06 8.08
C GLU A 298 14.88 -16.87 9.60
N ARG A 299 15.59 -15.93 10.21
CA ARG A 299 15.48 -15.63 11.64
C ARG A 299 14.16 -14.93 12.01
N LEU A 300 13.42 -14.40 11.04
CA LEU A 300 12.09 -13.80 11.22
C LEU A 300 10.96 -14.83 11.21
N TYR A 301 11.26 -16.10 10.90
CA TYR A 301 10.26 -17.16 10.77
C TYR A 301 10.46 -18.22 11.86
N ASP A 302 9.35 -18.80 12.33
CA ASP A 302 9.36 -19.90 13.28
C ASP A 302 9.90 -21.20 12.67
N GLN A 303 10.43 -22.07 13.52
CA GLN A 303 11.07 -23.32 13.07
C GLN A 303 10.14 -24.30 12.35
N VAL A 304 8.82 -24.19 12.55
CA VAL A 304 7.83 -25.04 11.85
C VAL A 304 7.87 -24.80 10.34
N ILE A 305 8.09 -23.56 9.91
CA ILE A 305 8.25 -23.17 8.50
C ILE A 305 9.63 -23.60 7.94
N LYS A 306 10.62 -23.85 8.81
CA LYS A 306 12.00 -24.20 8.39
C LYS A 306 12.17 -25.66 7.97
N ARG A 307 11.14 -26.51 8.21
CA ARG A 307 11.17 -27.97 7.98
C ARG A 307 10.24 -28.46 6.85
N SER A 308 9.36 -27.60 6.35
CA SER A 308 8.46 -27.84 5.19
C SER A 308 9.09 -27.40 3.89
#